data_AF-A0A0U2LDQ2-F1
#
_entry.id   AF-A0A0U2LDQ2-F1
#
_cell.length_a   1.000
_cell.length_b   1.000
_cell.length_c   1.000
_cell.angle_alpha   90.00
_cell.angle_beta   90.00
_cell.angle_gamma   90.00
#
_symmetry.space_group_name_H-M   'P 1'
#
loop_
_entity.id
_entity.type
_entity.pdbx_description
1 polymer ?
#
loop_
_entity_poly.entity_id
_entity_poly.type
_entity_poly.pdbx_seq_one_letter_code
_entity_poly.pdbx_strand_id
1 'polypeptide(L)' 'MSFGYRVLVCAILIQTYFDLKTKARKGGRNFQMRQEALAFLKTDWFETLCTAIDLDPSFVRKEMLRASANTRNRAPRIKT' A
#
# COMPACT_ATOMS: atom_id res chain seq x y z
N MET A 1 16.00 12.03 -12.83
CA MET A 1 16.19 10.80 -12.03
C MET A 1 16.83 9.72 -12.91
N SER A 2 17.83 8.98 -12.43
CA SER A 2 18.42 7.88 -13.22
C SER A 2 17.42 6.72 -13.38
N PHE A 3 17.57 5.91 -14.43
CA PHE A 3 16.67 4.77 -14.70
C PHE A 3 16.58 3.82 -13.50
N GLY A 4 17.72 3.53 -12.84
CA GLY A 4 17.77 2.65 -11.67
C GLY A 4 16.93 3.16 -10.49
N TYR A 5 16.95 4.46 -10.22
CA TYR A 5 16.11 5.04 -9.15
C TYR A 5 14.62 4.94 -9.48
N ARG A 6 14.22 5.18 -10.73
CA ARG A 6 12.82 5.04 -11.14
C ARG A 6 12.29 3.61 -10.91
N VAL A 7 13.10 2.60 -11.23
CA VAL A 7 12.77 1.18 -10.97
C VAL A 7 12.58 0.94 -9.47
N LEU A 8 13.47 1.47 -8.64
CA LEU A 8 13.38 1.32 -7.18
C LEU A 8 12.10 1.97 -6.63
N VAL A 9 11.76 3.18 -7.08
CA VAL A 9 10.52 3.86 -6.68
C VAL A 9 9.29 3.04 -7.07
N CYS A 10 9.23 2.54 -8.31
CA CYS A 10 8.14 1.66 -8.74
C CYS A 10 8.04 0.40 -7.85
N ALA A 11 9.17 -0.23 -7.53
CA ALA A 11 9.20 -1.43 -6.68
C ALA A 11 8.63 -1.15 -5.27
N ILE A 12 8.99 -0.02 -4.66
CA ILE A 12 8.48 0.39 -3.35
C ILE A 12 6.94 0.57 -3.40
N LEU A 13 6.44 1.29 -4.41
CA LEU A 13 5.00 1.56 -4.55
C LEU A 13 4.21 0.27 -4.84
N ILE A 14 4.75 -0.61 -5.68
CA ILE A 14 4.15 -1.92 -5.97
C ILE A 14 4.12 -2.81 -4.72
N GLN A 15 5.21 -2.88 -3.96
CA GLN A 15 5.26 -3.66 -2.72
C GLN A 15 4.25 -3.13 -1.70
N THR A 16 4.20 -1.81 -1.50
CA THR A 16 3.21 -1.14 -0.64
C THR A 16 1.77 -1.54 -1.03
N TYR A 17 1.47 -1.55 -2.32
CA TYR A 17 0.16 -1.99 -2.81
C TYR A 17 -0.14 -3.45 -2.45
N PHE A 18 0.84 -4.36 -2.59
CA PHE A 18 0.66 -5.76 -2.22
C PHE A 18 0.47 -5.95 -0.71
N ASP A 19 1.20 -5.22 0.12
CA ASP A 19 1.06 -5.28 1.58
C ASP A 19 -0.35 -4.83 2.02
N LEU A 20 -0.92 -3.84 1.31
CA LEU A 20 -2.30 -3.37 1.52
C LEU A 20 -3.37 -4.30 0.94
N LYS A 21 -3.07 -5.04 -0.13
CA LYS A 21 -4.00 -6.00 -0.74
C LYS A 21 -4.04 -7.35 0.00
N THR A 22 -3.00 -7.68 0.74
CA THR A 22 -2.91 -8.99 1.39
C THR A 22 -3.83 -9.07 2.62
N LYS A 23 -4.58 -10.18 2.75
CA LYS A 23 -5.39 -10.45 3.94
C LYS A 23 -4.47 -10.71 5.12
N ALA A 24 -4.40 -9.78 6.05
CA ALA A 24 -3.66 -9.95 7.29
C ALA A 24 -4.56 -10.56 8.37
N ARG A 25 -4.13 -11.69 8.95
CA ARG A 25 -4.67 -12.15 10.25
C ARG A 25 -4.04 -11.31 11.36
N LYS A 26 -4.84 -10.84 12.30
CA LYS A 26 -4.40 -10.01 13.44
C LYS A 26 -3.27 -10.74 14.19
N GLY A 27 -2.17 -10.04 14.46
CA GLY A 27 -1.02 -10.59 15.21
C GLY A 27 0.05 -11.32 14.38
N GLY A 28 -0.12 -11.50 13.06
CA GLY A 28 0.92 -12.06 12.19
C GLY A 28 1.81 -11.01 11.54
N ARG A 29 2.95 -11.41 10.97
CA ARG A 29 3.87 -10.54 10.18
C ARG A 29 3.14 -9.70 9.13
N ASN A 30 2.15 -10.28 8.45
CA ASN A 30 1.34 -9.60 7.44
C ASN A 30 0.47 -8.47 8.01
N PHE A 31 0.12 -8.51 9.31
CA PHE A 31 -0.60 -7.44 9.98
C PHE A 31 0.29 -6.23 10.20
N GLN A 32 1.53 -6.44 10.65
CA GLN A 32 2.48 -5.36 10.85
C GLN A 32 2.87 -4.68 9.52
N MET A 33 3.21 -5.46 8.50
CA MET A 33 3.52 -4.94 7.15
C MET A 33 2.39 -4.09 6.59
N ARG A 34 1.13 -4.50 6.82
CA ARG A 34 -0.04 -3.71 6.43
C ARG A 34 -0.15 -2.39 7.20
N GLN A 35 0.11 -2.38 8.51
CA GLN A 35 0.09 -1.14 9.29
C GLN A 35 1.20 -0.18 8.86
N GLU A 36 2.39 -0.71 8.58
CA GLU A 36 3.52 0.07 8.08
C GLU A 36 3.21 0.65 6.69
N ALA A 37 2.64 -0.13 5.77
CA ALA A 37 2.20 0.36 4.48
C ALA A 37 1.12 1.45 4.60
N LEU A 38 0.15 1.29 5.51
CA LEU A 38 -0.87 2.32 5.79
C LEU A 38 -0.25 3.61 6.38
N ALA A 39 0.78 3.48 7.22
CA ALA A 39 1.50 4.62 7.78
C ALA A 39 2.30 5.33 6.69
N PHE A 40 3.00 4.58 5.83
CA PHE A 40 3.77 5.11 4.71
C PHE A 40 2.93 5.98 3.77
N LEU A 41 1.68 5.57 3.47
CA LEU A 41 0.77 6.39 2.64
C LEU A 41 0.47 7.78 3.19
N LYS A 42 0.74 8.06 4.47
CA LYS A 42 0.50 9.37 5.10
C LYS A 42 1.76 10.23 5.18
N THR A 43 2.88 9.77 4.65
CA THR A 43 4.16 10.46 4.74
C THR A 43 4.43 11.32 3.49
N ASP A 44 5.21 12.38 3.67
CA ASP A 44 5.69 13.22 2.55
C ASP A 44 6.59 12.43 1.60
N TRP A 45 7.23 11.36 2.09
CA TRP A 45 8.01 10.44 1.27
C TRP A 45 7.16 9.75 0.21
N PHE A 46 5.94 9.34 0.54
CA PHE A 46 5.03 8.77 -0.46
C PHE A 46 4.73 9.77 -1.58
N GLU A 47 4.46 11.03 -1.23
CA GLU A 47 4.16 12.09 -2.19
C GLU A 47 5.37 12.41 -3.08
N THR A 48 6.55 12.48 -2.46
CA THR A 48 7.84 12.66 -3.14
C THR A 48 8.09 11.53 -4.13
N LEU A 49 7.87 10.28 -3.72
CA LEU A 49 8.08 9.10 -4.56
C LEU A 49 7.10 9.05 -5.73
N CYS A 50 5.81 9.34 -5.51
CA CYS A 50 4.83 9.42 -6.61
C CYS A 50 5.21 10.51 -7.63
N THR A 51 5.52 11.71 -7.15
CA THR A 51 5.88 12.85 -8.00
C THR A 51 7.16 12.58 -8.79
N ALA A 52 8.14 11.90 -8.19
CA ALA A 52 9.41 11.56 -8.82
C ALA A 52 9.28 10.64 -10.06
N ILE A 53 8.13 9.98 -10.23
CA ILE A 53 7.82 9.12 -11.38
C ILE A 53 6.57 9.57 -12.14
N ASP A 54 6.19 10.85 -11.99
CA ASP A 54 5.08 11.51 -12.68
C ASP A 54 3.71 10.89 -12.39
N LEU A 55 3.48 10.45 -11.16
CA LEU A 55 2.17 9.99 -10.69
C LEU A 55 1.52 11.01 -9.75
N ASP A 56 0.21 11.20 -9.88
CA ASP A 56 -0.60 11.96 -8.92
C ASP A 56 -0.69 11.21 -7.58
N PRO A 57 -0.08 11.73 -6.49
CA PRO A 57 -0.11 11.06 -5.19
C PRO A 57 -1.52 10.88 -4.64
N SER A 58 -2.42 11.83 -4.90
CA SER A 58 -3.81 11.79 -4.40
C SER A 58 -4.58 10.65 -5.03
N PHE A 59 -4.45 10.49 -6.35
CA PHE A 59 -5.04 9.38 -7.09
C PHE A 59 -4.47 8.03 -6.64
N VAL A 60 -3.14 7.90 -6.59
CA VAL A 60 -2.48 6.65 -6.19
C VAL A 60 -2.88 6.24 -4.77
N ARG A 61 -2.90 7.19 -3.82
CA ARG A 61 -3.33 6.95 -2.44
C ARG A 61 -4.76 6.43 -2.37
N LYS A 62 -5.67 7.06 -3.11
CA LYS A 62 -7.08 6.66 -3.18
C LYS A 62 -7.24 5.22 -3.68
N GLU A 63 -6.50 4.83 -4.72
CA GLU A 63 -6.55 3.47 -5.27
C GLU A 63 -5.94 2.43 -4.31
N MET A 64 -4.81 2.73 -3.68
CA MET A 64 -4.19 1.85 -2.68
C MET A 64 -5.11 1.63 -1.46
N LEU A 65 -5.80 2.69 -1.00
CA LEU A 65 -6.77 2.59 0.10
C LEU A 65 -8.04 1.82 -0.30
N ARG A 66 -8.50 1.92 -1.55
CA ARG A 66 -9.61 1.09 -2.07
C ARG A 66 -9.25 -0.39 -2.05
N ALA A 67 -8.05 -0.76 -2.48
CA ALA A 67 -7.57 -2.14 -2.41
C ALA A 67 -7.51 -2.64 -0.96
N SER A 68 -7.09 -1.78 -0.03
CA SER A 68 -7.08 -2.04 1.41
C SER A 68 -8.50 -2.32 1.95
N ALA A 69 -9.51 -1.52 1.59
CA ALA A 69 -10.89 -1.68 2.07
C ALA A 69 -11.55 -3.00 1.61
N ASN A 70 -11.30 -3.42 0.36
CA ASN A 70 -11.89 -4.63 -0.22
C ASN A 70 -11.46 -5.93 0.49
N THR A 71 -10.32 -5.94 1.17
CA THR A 71 -9.87 -7.10 1.95
C THR A 71 -10.66 -7.31 3.25
N ARG A 72 -11.27 -6.26 3.81
CA ARG A 72 -11.98 -6.28 5.10
C ARG A 72 -13.38 -6.89 4.99
N ASN A 73 -14.03 -6.76 3.83
CA ASN A 73 -15.42 -7.17 3.61
C ASN A 73 -15.62 -8.66 3.25
N ARG A 74 -14.54 -9.44 3.07
CA ARG A 74 -14.61 -10.88 2.74
C ARG A 74 -14.17 -11.80 3.89
N ALA A 75 -14.52 -11.45 5.13
CA ALA A 75 -14.42 -12.38 6.25
C ALA A 75 -15.76 -13.14 6.35
N PRO A 76 -15.81 -14.47 6.14
CA PRO A 76 -17.03 -15.21 6.39
C PRO A 76 -17.38 -15.11 7.88
N ARG A 77 -18.58 -14.58 8.18
CA ARG A 77 -19.18 -14.74 9.51
C ARG A 77 -19.48 -16.23 9.68
N ILE A 78 -18.63 -16.94 10.42
CA ILE A 78 -18.98 -18.26 10.95
C ILE A 78 -20.04 -17.98 12.01
N LYS A 79 -21.30 -18.29 11.68
CA LYS A 79 -22.37 -18.38 12.69
C LYS A 79 -22.13 -19.69 13.45
N THR A 80 -21.76 -19.58 14.71
CA THR A 80 -21.92 -20.64 15.71
C THR A 80 -23.39 -20.82 16.02
#